data_AF-A0A940SPJ1-F1
#
_entry.id   AF-A0A940SPJ1-F1
#
_cell.length_a   1.000
_cell.length_b   1.000
_cell.length_c   1.000
_cell.angle_alpha   90.00
_cell.angle_beta   90.00
_cell.angle_gamma   90.00
#
_symmetry.space_group_name_H-M   'P 1'
#
loop_
_entity.id
_entity.type
_entity.pdbx_description
1 polymer ?
#
loop_
_entity_poly.entity_id
_entity_poly.type
_entity_poly.pdbx_seq_one_letter_code
_entity_poly.pdbx_strand_id
1 'polypeptide(L)'
;MAKEGKVRKHALSKNKSLVPVLLVTLLMMFGYFYMAQAVLSFTISVPFVLLFGSGTLEEKMTNTDLMTSVSTTVAIFASIGLLFFYYHWFQPEFNWKLCKRSLAWKLIAPIVIYWVIYFGIAYTVLSGNFTFGIPAYSSAVATVAAGVCEEIAFRAVGISYMKRQRKGEKNILLVLLFTSLSFGLVHVTNAILSGNVAGGFIQSALAAMLGIFFGAVYLRTGNILPCIVVHGLHDFLVTAFGVNRHFTSMPTGVFAISIVCELLLAIWGLYLVRKSKQPEIEALWDEKWQLTESEERAGG
;
A
#
# COMPACT_ATOMS: atom_id res chain seq x y z
N MET A 1 -30.61 14.22 27.25
CA MET A 1 -29.59 13.36 27.90
C MET A 1 -28.97 12.48 26.83
N ALA A 2 -27.78 12.84 26.33
CA ALA A 2 -27.03 11.98 25.43
C ALA A 2 -26.54 10.77 26.23
N LYS A 3 -26.79 9.55 25.75
CA LYS A 3 -26.23 8.33 26.35
C LYS A 3 -24.71 8.44 26.30
N GLU A 4 -24.07 8.51 27.45
CA GLU A 4 -22.64 8.24 27.59
C GLU A 4 -22.39 6.81 27.09
N GLY A 5 -22.05 6.68 25.81
CA GLY A 5 -21.62 5.42 25.25
C GLY A 5 -20.35 5.00 25.96
N LYS A 6 -20.36 3.81 26.58
CA LYS A 6 -19.17 3.19 27.17
C LYS A 6 -18.04 3.20 26.13
N VAL A 7 -17.07 4.11 26.31
CA VAL A 7 -15.86 4.15 25.50
C VAL A 7 -15.10 2.85 25.74
N ARG A 8 -14.98 2.00 24.71
CA ARG A 8 -14.19 0.77 24.81
C ARG A 8 -12.73 1.18 24.98
N LYS A 9 -12.18 1.01 26.19
CA LYS A 9 -10.73 1.18 26.43
C LYS A 9 -9.98 0.08 25.69
N HIS A 10 -9.29 0.40 24.59
CA HIS A 10 -8.53 -0.58 23.82
C HIS A 10 -7.24 -1.00 24.55
N ALA A 11 -7.09 -2.29 24.86
CA ALA A 11 -5.92 -2.82 25.58
C ALA A 11 -4.58 -2.67 24.82
N LEU A 12 -4.62 -2.58 23.48
CA LEU A 12 -3.48 -2.30 22.59
C LEU A 12 -2.87 -0.90 22.77
N SER A 13 -3.31 -0.12 23.77
CA SER A 13 -2.90 1.26 24.04
C SER A 13 -1.90 1.44 25.18
N LYS A 14 -1.63 0.40 25.98
CA LYS A 14 -0.92 0.58 27.26
C LYS A 14 0.61 0.47 27.16
N ASN A 15 1.15 -0.22 26.17
CA ASN A 15 2.60 -0.38 26.02
C ASN A 15 3.13 0.48 24.86
N LYS A 16 3.71 1.63 25.18
CA LYS A 16 4.30 2.58 24.20
C LYS A 16 5.78 2.32 23.91
N SER A 17 6.39 1.25 24.47
CA SER A 17 7.76 0.88 24.12
C SER A 17 7.86 0.54 22.63
N LEU A 18 9.00 0.87 22.01
CA LEU A 18 9.13 0.83 20.56
C LEU A 18 8.89 -0.57 19.99
N VAL A 19 9.53 -1.59 20.57
CA VAL A 19 9.50 -2.96 20.03
C VAL A 19 8.08 -3.54 19.94
N PRO A 20 7.25 -3.54 21.00
CA PRO A 20 5.86 -3.98 20.92
C PRO A 20 5.03 -3.21 19.89
N VAL A 21 5.23 -1.89 19.78
CA VAL A 21 4.52 -1.08 18.76
C VAL A 21 4.90 -1.54 17.36
N LEU A 22 6.18 -1.77 17.08
CA LEU A 22 6.64 -2.28 15.79
C LEU A 22 6.04 -3.67 15.50
N LEU A 23 6.07 -4.60 16.47
CA LEU A 23 5.53 -5.95 16.31
C LEU A 23 4.01 -5.94 16.05
N VAL A 24 3.24 -5.15 16.81
CA VAL A 24 1.80 -5.05 16.57
C VAL A 24 1.51 -4.37 15.24
N THR A 25 2.31 -3.39 14.84
CA THR A 25 2.17 -2.76 13.52
C THR A 25 2.40 -3.79 12.41
N LEU A 26 3.44 -4.62 12.51
CA LEU A 26 3.69 -5.71 11.55
C LEU A 26 2.52 -6.68 11.54
N LEU A 27 2.05 -7.11 12.71
CA LEU A 27 0.90 -8.01 12.81
C LEU A 27 -0.35 -7.40 12.16
N MET A 28 -0.59 -6.09 12.33
CA MET A 28 -1.70 -5.41 11.68
C MET A 28 -1.50 -5.33 10.17
N MET A 29 -0.35 -4.89 9.67
CA MET A 29 -0.11 -4.76 8.22
C MET A 29 -0.18 -6.12 7.52
N PHE A 30 0.63 -7.09 7.97
CA PHE A 30 0.73 -8.40 7.34
C PHE A 30 -0.48 -9.27 7.64
N GLY A 31 -0.98 -9.26 8.89
CA GLY A 31 -2.19 -10.01 9.25
C GLY A 31 -3.39 -9.55 8.44
N TYR A 32 -3.56 -8.24 8.24
CA TYR A 32 -4.59 -7.69 7.37
C TYR A 32 -4.39 -8.12 5.91
N PHE A 33 -3.18 -7.95 5.39
CA PHE A 33 -2.84 -8.27 4.01
C PHE A 33 -3.12 -9.74 3.68
N TYR A 34 -2.63 -10.67 4.51
CA TYR A 34 -2.86 -12.10 4.32
C TYR A 34 -4.31 -12.52 4.64
N MET A 35 -4.98 -11.86 5.58
CA MET A 35 -6.41 -12.11 5.82
C MET A 35 -7.24 -11.80 4.57
N ALA A 36 -6.99 -10.67 3.92
CA ALA A 36 -7.69 -10.32 2.69
C ALA A 36 -7.28 -11.22 1.51
N GLN A 37 -5.98 -11.37 1.26
CA GLN A 37 -5.46 -11.99 0.03
C GLN A 37 -5.41 -13.51 0.04
N ALA A 38 -5.21 -14.13 1.21
CA ALA A 38 -5.13 -15.58 1.30
C ALA A 38 -6.43 -16.15 1.90
N VAL A 39 -6.80 -15.73 3.10
CA VAL A 39 -7.90 -16.37 3.85
C VAL A 39 -9.26 -16.07 3.22
N LEU A 40 -9.65 -14.79 3.16
CA LEU A 40 -10.97 -14.40 2.66
C LEU A 40 -11.09 -14.63 1.16
N SER A 41 -10.04 -14.27 0.41
CA SER A 41 -9.92 -14.55 -1.02
C SER A 41 -10.20 -16.01 -1.35
N PHE A 42 -9.43 -16.94 -0.79
CA PHE A 42 -9.57 -18.38 -1.07
C PHE A 42 -10.91 -18.94 -0.59
N THR A 43 -11.34 -18.58 0.62
CA THR A 43 -12.56 -19.12 1.23
C THR A 43 -13.82 -18.74 0.45
N ILE A 44 -13.82 -17.58 -0.21
CA ILE A 44 -14.97 -17.07 -0.96
C ILE A 44 -14.84 -17.36 -2.46
N SER A 45 -13.64 -17.30 -3.03
CA SER A 45 -13.45 -17.47 -4.48
C SER A 45 -13.80 -18.87 -4.96
N VAL A 46 -13.44 -19.92 -4.21
CA VAL A 46 -13.73 -21.30 -4.59
C VAL A 46 -15.25 -21.57 -4.63
N PRO A 47 -16.04 -21.31 -3.55
CA PRO A 47 -17.50 -21.44 -3.64
C PRO A 47 -18.12 -20.58 -4.73
N PHE A 48 -17.62 -19.36 -4.94
CA PHE A 48 -18.13 -18.47 -5.99
C PHE A 48 -17.95 -19.07 -7.38
N VAL A 49 -16.75 -19.56 -7.70
CA VAL A 49 -16.46 -20.22 -8.99
C VAL A 49 -17.32 -21.47 -9.16
N LEU A 50 -17.50 -22.28 -8.12
CA LEU A 50 -18.33 -23.48 -8.18
C LEU A 50 -19.79 -23.16 -8.53
N LEU A 51 -20.35 -22.14 -7.88
CA LEU A 51 -21.76 -21.73 -8.04
C LEU A 51 -22.04 -20.98 -9.34
N PHE A 52 -21.13 -20.10 -9.77
CA PHE A 52 -21.39 -19.15 -10.86
C PHE A 52 -20.53 -19.35 -12.10
N GLY A 53 -19.46 -20.15 -12.03
CA GLY A 53 -18.65 -20.47 -13.20
C GLY A 53 -19.42 -21.31 -14.21
N SER A 54 -19.14 -21.12 -15.50
CA SER A 54 -19.67 -21.96 -16.58
C SER A 54 -18.75 -23.17 -16.82
N GLY A 55 -19.31 -24.26 -17.36
CA GLY A 55 -18.55 -25.46 -17.70
C GLY A 55 -18.57 -26.54 -16.60
N THR A 56 -17.82 -27.60 -16.84
CA THR A 56 -17.66 -28.72 -15.91
C THR A 56 -16.84 -28.31 -14.69
N LEU A 57 -16.89 -29.11 -13.62
CA LEU A 57 -16.10 -28.85 -12.40
C LEU A 57 -14.59 -28.76 -12.70
N GLU A 58 -14.09 -29.64 -13.56
CA GLU A 58 -12.68 -29.68 -13.95
C GLU A 58 -12.28 -28.42 -14.72
N GLU A 59 -13.08 -27.99 -15.70
CA GLU A 59 -12.83 -26.76 -16.46
C GLU A 59 -12.83 -25.52 -15.56
N LYS A 60 -13.76 -25.44 -14.61
CA LYS A 60 -13.82 -24.32 -13.65
C LYS A 60 -12.58 -24.26 -12.76
N MET A 61 -12.14 -25.39 -12.23
CA MET A 61 -11.04 -25.46 -11.25
C MET A 61 -9.66 -25.39 -11.90
N THR A 62 -9.54 -25.74 -13.18
CA THR A 62 -8.28 -25.67 -13.94
C THR A 62 -8.11 -24.33 -14.67
N ASN A 63 -9.16 -23.52 -14.82
CA ASN A 63 -9.08 -22.19 -15.40
C ASN A 63 -8.41 -21.20 -14.43
N THR A 64 -7.09 -21.06 -14.58
CA THR A 64 -6.25 -20.20 -13.74
C THR A 64 -6.60 -18.72 -13.88
N ASP A 65 -6.95 -18.25 -15.07
CA ASP A 65 -7.34 -16.85 -15.29
C ASP A 65 -8.64 -16.49 -14.58
N LEU A 66 -9.65 -17.37 -14.66
CA LEU A 66 -10.91 -17.21 -13.93
C LEU A 66 -10.66 -17.21 -12.43
N MET A 67 -9.92 -18.21 -11.92
CA MET A 67 -9.64 -18.34 -10.49
C MET A 67 -8.87 -17.15 -9.95
N THR A 68 -7.85 -16.68 -10.67
CA THR A 68 -7.08 -15.47 -10.31
C THR A 68 -7.96 -14.24 -10.32
N SER A 69 -8.79 -14.05 -11.36
CA SER A 69 -9.67 -12.87 -11.46
C SER A 69 -10.70 -12.82 -10.34
N VAL A 70 -11.32 -13.96 -10.01
CA VAL A 70 -12.30 -14.03 -8.91
C VAL A 70 -11.59 -13.81 -7.57
N SER A 71 -10.47 -14.49 -7.32
CA SER A 71 -9.73 -14.37 -6.06
C SER A 71 -9.24 -12.94 -5.81
N THR A 72 -8.64 -12.30 -6.82
CA THR A 72 -8.18 -10.90 -6.71
C THR A 72 -9.34 -9.92 -6.52
N THR A 73 -10.48 -10.14 -7.19
CA THR A 73 -11.71 -9.35 -6.98
C THR A 73 -12.22 -9.49 -5.55
N VAL A 74 -12.29 -10.71 -5.02
CA VAL A 74 -12.66 -10.95 -3.61
C VAL A 74 -11.68 -10.25 -2.66
N ALA A 75 -10.37 -10.33 -2.92
CA ALA A 75 -9.35 -9.69 -2.10
C ALA A 75 -9.52 -8.16 -2.04
N ILE A 76 -9.93 -7.51 -3.14
CA ILE A 76 -10.28 -6.08 -3.17
C ILE A 76 -11.43 -5.79 -2.20
N PHE A 77 -12.54 -6.51 -2.33
CA PHE A 77 -13.72 -6.28 -1.48
C PHE A 77 -13.45 -6.63 -0.01
N ALA A 78 -12.71 -7.71 0.25
CA ALA A 78 -12.26 -8.09 1.57
C ALA A 78 -11.37 -7.00 2.20
N SER A 79 -10.42 -6.45 1.43
CA SER A 79 -9.57 -5.34 1.87
C SER A 79 -10.35 -4.07 2.12
N ILE A 80 -11.43 -3.80 1.39
CA ILE A 80 -12.27 -2.63 1.69
C ILE A 80 -13.12 -2.90 2.96
N GLY A 81 -13.70 -4.09 3.08
CA GLY A 81 -14.51 -4.49 4.23
C GLY A 81 -13.72 -4.50 5.54
N LEU A 82 -12.51 -5.05 5.54
CA LEU A 82 -11.61 -5.03 6.69
C LEU A 82 -11.18 -3.59 7.07
N LEU A 83 -11.17 -2.66 6.12
CA LEU A 83 -10.77 -1.27 6.38
C LEU A 83 -11.90 -0.56 7.11
N PHE A 84 -13.13 -0.79 6.67
CA PHE A 84 -14.30 -0.35 7.40
C PHE A 84 -14.35 -0.99 8.78
N PHE A 85 -14.05 -2.28 8.92
CA PHE A 85 -13.94 -2.92 10.23
C PHE A 85 -12.89 -2.23 11.10
N TYR A 86 -11.69 -1.94 10.57
CA TYR A 86 -10.65 -1.19 11.27
C TYR A 86 -11.14 0.18 11.73
N TYR A 87 -11.81 0.95 10.86
CA TYR A 87 -12.37 2.26 11.23
C TYR A 87 -13.44 2.18 12.31
N HIS A 88 -14.30 1.15 12.27
CA HIS A 88 -15.32 0.91 13.29
C HIS A 88 -14.71 0.43 14.60
N TRP A 89 -13.66 -0.39 14.53
CA TRP A 89 -12.97 -0.91 15.70
C TRP A 89 -12.40 0.21 16.55
N PHE A 90 -11.89 1.28 15.94
CA PHE A 90 -11.32 2.44 16.62
C PHE A 90 -12.30 3.61 16.82
N GLN A 91 -13.62 3.42 16.65
CA GLN A 91 -14.59 4.46 17.02
C GLN A 91 -14.70 4.61 18.56
N PRO A 92 -14.84 5.84 19.09
CA PRO A 92 -14.91 7.12 18.38
C PRO A 92 -13.55 7.80 18.17
N GLU A 93 -12.44 7.19 18.61
CA GLU A 93 -11.11 7.79 18.62
C GLU A 93 -10.58 8.14 17.22
N PHE A 94 -10.97 7.38 16.19
CA PHE A 94 -10.49 7.57 14.82
C PHE A 94 -11.49 8.26 13.90
N ASN A 95 -11.10 9.42 13.37
CA ASN A 95 -11.82 10.08 12.29
C ASN A 95 -11.33 9.57 10.92
N TRP A 96 -12.11 8.66 10.33
CA TRP A 96 -11.77 8.02 9.06
C TRP A 96 -12.00 8.88 7.82
N LYS A 97 -12.67 10.04 7.95
CA LYS A 97 -13.00 10.90 6.80
C LYS A 97 -11.76 11.27 5.99
N LEU A 98 -11.93 11.37 4.68
CA LEU A 98 -10.87 11.78 3.76
C LEU A 98 -10.55 13.26 3.96
N CYS A 99 -9.29 13.59 4.23
CA CYS A 99 -8.83 14.96 4.42
C CYS A 99 -8.08 15.49 3.18
N LYS A 100 -8.05 16.81 2.98
CA LYS A 100 -7.14 17.50 2.05
C LYS A 100 -7.06 16.90 0.62
N ARG A 101 -8.21 16.58 0.01
CA ARG A 101 -8.31 15.91 -1.32
C ARG A 101 -7.47 16.56 -2.42
N SER A 102 -7.54 17.88 -2.58
CA SER A 102 -6.81 18.61 -3.63
C SER A 102 -5.30 18.61 -3.42
N LEU A 103 -4.85 18.65 -2.16
CA LEU A 103 -3.42 18.60 -1.84
C LEU A 103 -2.83 17.23 -2.21
N ALA A 104 -3.55 16.15 -1.95
CA ALA A 104 -3.05 14.80 -2.22
C ALA A 104 -2.71 14.58 -3.71
N TRP A 105 -3.58 15.03 -4.62
CA TRP A 105 -3.29 14.98 -6.06
C TRP A 105 -2.13 15.87 -6.49
N LYS A 106 -1.91 17.02 -5.82
CA LYS A 106 -0.73 17.86 -6.09
C LYS A 106 0.57 17.21 -5.64
N LEU A 107 0.56 16.57 -4.47
CA LEU A 107 1.76 15.95 -3.90
C LEU A 107 2.17 14.67 -4.64
N ILE A 108 1.20 13.96 -5.24
CA ILE A 108 1.44 12.72 -5.98
C ILE A 108 1.84 12.94 -7.44
N ALA A 109 1.58 14.13 -8.00
CA ALA A 109 1.79 14.45 -9.42
C ALA A 109 3.21 14.17 -9.99
N PRO A 110 4.33 14.27 -9.22
CA PRO A 110 5.66 14.00 -9.76
C PRO A 110 5.84 12.59 -10.35
N ILE A 111 5.03 11.61 -9.93
CA ILE A 111 5.07 10.26 -10.52
C ILE A 111 4.66 10.22 -12.00
N VAL A 112 3.88 11.21 -12.46
CA VAL A 112 3.51 11.33 -13.88
C VAL A 112 4.74 11.69 -14.71
N ILE A 113 5.62 12.55 -14.20
CA ILE A 113 6.88 12.89 -14.86
C ILE A 113 7.75 11.64 -14.96
N TYR A 114 7.83 10.86 -13.88
CA TYR A 114 8.47 9.55 -13.89
C TYR A 114 7.91 8.65 -14.99
N TRP A 115 6.59 8.49 -15.11
CA TRP A 115 5.99 7.63 -16.13
C TRP A 115 6.33 8.08 -17.55
N VAL A 116 6.33 9.38 -17.81
CA VAL A 116 6.73 9.92 -19.12
C VAL A 116 8.20 9.61 -19.41
N ILE A 117 9.09 9.83 -18.44
CA ILE A 117 10.53 9.56 -18.60
C ILE A 117 10.78 8.06 -18.77
N TYR A 118 10.23 7.24 -17.90
CA TYR A 118 10.52 5.81 -17.86
C TYR A 118 9.77 5.05 -18.97
N PHE A 119 8.44 5.05 -18.95
CA PHE A 119 7.64 4.29 -19.93
C PHE A 119 7.61 4.97 -21.30
N GLY A 120 7.46 6.29 -21.34
CA GLY A 120 7.35 7.03 -22.59
C GLY A 120 8.66 7.08 -23.37
N ILE A 121 9.78 7.33 -22.69
CA ILE A 121 11.08 7.60 -23.34
C ILE A 121 12.05 6.45 -23.12
N ALA A 122 12.50 6.21 -21.89
CA ALA A 122 13.61 5.30 -21.60
C ALA A 122 13.32 3.88 -22.08
N TYR A 123 12.17 3.34 -21.73
CA TYR A 123 11.77 2.00 -22.12
C TYR A 123 11.66 1.89 -23.64
N THR A 124 10.95 2.81 -24.29
CA THR A 124 10.77 2.83 -25.75
C THR A 124 12.07 2.96 -26.53
N VAL A 125 12.91 3.94 -26.17
CA VAL A 125 14.11 4.31 -26.91
C VAL A 125 15.23 3.29 -26.69
N LEU A 126 15.44 2.87 -25.45
CA LEU A 126 16.58 1.99 -25.12
C LEU A 126 16.29 0.51 -25.38
N SER A 127 15.01 0.08 -25.37
CA SER A 127 14.65 -1.26 -25.82
C SER A 127 14.54 -1.37 -27.35
N GLY A 128 14.54 -0.24 -28.06
CA GLY A 128 14.36 -0.18 -29.51
C GLY A 128 12.95 -0.57 -29.98
N ASN A 129 12.01 -0.81 -29.06
CA ASN A 129 10.64 -1.22 -29.36
C ASN A 129 9.65 -0.52 -28.43
N PHE A 130 8.58 0.04 -28.99
CA PHE A 130 7.43 0.47 -28.20
C PHE A 130 6.53 -0.74 -27.94
N THR A 131 6.63 -1.35 -26.75
CA THR A 131 5.68 -2.40 -26.34
C THR A 131 4.66 -1.80 -25.39
N PHE A 132 3.49 -1.44 -25.91
CA PHE A 132 2.31 -1.17 -25.10
C PHE A 132 1.22 -2.17 -25.49
N GLY A 133 0.92 -3.09 -24.58
CA GLY A 133 -0.16 -4.06 -24.74
C GLY A 133 -1.25 -3.81 -23.71
N ILE A 134 -2.50 -4.08 -24.08
CA ILE A 134 -3.60 -4.16 -23.12
C ILE A 134 -3.36 -5.43 -22.28
N PRO A 135 -3.13 -5.32 -20.95
CA PRO A 135 -2.98 -6.50 -20.11
C PRO A 135 -4.21 -7.41 -20.20
N ALA A 136 -4.01 -8.72 -20.04
CA ALA A 136 -5.12 -9.64 -19.87
C ALA A 136 -6.00 -9.19 -18.70
N TYR A 137 -7.30 -9.46 -18.77
CA TYR A 137 -8.26 -9.04 -17.74
C TYR A 137 -7.81 -9.45 -16.33
N SER A 138 -7.36 -10.70 -16.15
CA SER A 138 -6.85 -11.23 -14.88
C SER A 138 -5.67 -10.40 -14.34
N SER A 139 -4.75 -9.99 -15.22
CA SER A 139 -3.62 -9.14 -14.87
C SER A 139 -4.05 -7.72 -14.52
N ALA A 140 -4.96 -7.11 -15.29
CA ALA A 140 -5.48 -5.77 -15.01
C ALA A 140 -6.22 -5.69 -13.67
N VAL A 141 -7.01 -6.72 -13.32
CA VAL A 141 -7.65 -6.81 -12.00
C VAL A 141 -6.60 -6.98 -10.91
N ALA A 142 -5.54 -7.75 -11.14
CA ALA A 142 -4.46 -7.93 -10.17
C ALA A 142 -3.73 -6.62 -9.86
N THR A 143 -3.50 -5.73 -10.85
CA THR A 143 -2.85 -4.43 -10.58
C THR A 143 -3.76 -3.49 -9.78
N VAL A 144 -5.07 -3.52 -10.01
CA VAL A 144 -6.03 -2.81 -9.15
C VAL A 144 -6.02 -3.40 -7.73
N ALA A 145 -5.96 -4.73 -7.62
CA ALA A 145 -5.89 -5.41 -6.34
C ALA A 145 -4.62 -5.05 -5.56
N ALA A 146 -3.46 -4.98 -6.21
CA ALA A 146 -2.21 -4.51 -5.59
C ALA A 146 -2.39 -3.11 -5.00
N GLY A 147 -2.83 -2.14 -5.83
CA GLY A 147 -3.07 -0.77 -5.39
C GLY A 147 -4.06 -0.65 -4.23
N VAL A 148 -5.13 -1.44 -4.20
CA VAL A 148 -6.10 -1.43 -3.09
C VAL A 148 -5.54 -2.13 -1.85
N CYS A 149 -5.15 -3.39 -1.97
CA CYS A 149 -4.79 -4.24 -0.84
C CYS A 149 -3.53 -3.73 -0.13
N GLU A 150 -2.51 -3.34 -0.89
CA GLU A 150 -1.21 -2.93 -0.36
C GLU A 150 -1.29 -1.54 0.30
N GLU A 151 -1.91 -0.56 -0.36
CA GLU A 151 -2.04 0.78 0.21
C GLU A 151 -2.90 0.78 1.46
N ILE A 152 -3.97 -0.03 1.49
CA ILE A 152 -4.78 -0.19 2.69
C ILE A 152 -3.95 -0.80 3.84
N ALA A 153 -3.26 -1.91 3.60
CA ALA A 153 -2.49 -2.58 4.64
C ALA A 153 -1.35 -1.71 5.18
N PHE A 154 -0.48 -1.20 4.32
CA PHE A 154 0.76 -0.56 4.73
C PHE A 154 0.60 0.94 5.07
N ARG A 155 -0.36 1.64 4.46
CA ARG A 155 -0.58 3.07 4.70
C ARG A 155 -1.82 3.25 5.56
N ALA A 156 -3.01 2.89 5.07
CA ALA A 156 -4.25 3.19 5.78
C ALA A 156 -4.26 2.58 7.19
N VAL A 157 -3.83 1.32 7.35
CA VAL A 157 -3.71 0.63 8.64
C VAL A 157 -2.34 0.88 9.29
N GLY A 158 -1.24 0.60 8.59
CA GLY A 158 0.11 0.69 9.15
C GLY A 158 0.48 2.08 9.67
N ILE A 159 0.40 3.11 8.81
CA ILE A 159 0.77 4.48 9.19
C ILE A 159 -0.19 5.03 10.24
N SER A 160 -1.51 4.81 10.10
CA SER A 160 -2.48 5.35 11.06
C SER A 160 -2.30 4.74 12.45
N TYR A 161 -2.10 3.41 12.55
CA TYR A 161 -1.85 2.74 13.81
C TYR A 161 -0.54 3.23 14.45
N MET A 162 0.55 3.31 13.69
CA MET A 162 1.80 3.84 14.22
C MET A 162 1.67 5.29 14.68
N LYS A 163 0.94 6.13 13.96
CA LYS A 163 0.69 7.52 14.35
C LYS A 163 -0.15 7.64 15.62
N ARG A 164 -1.07 6.71 15.87
CA ARG A 164 -1.79 6.59 17.14
C ARG A 164 -0.83 6.32 18.31
N GLN A 165 0.14 5.43 18.12
CA GLN A 165 1.05 4.98 19.19
C GLN A 165 2.26 5.91 19.37
N ARG A 166 2.72 6.55 18.29
CA ARG A 166 3.94 7.35 18.22
C ARG A 166 3.61 8.77 17.75
N LYS A 167 3.09 9.54 18.69
CA LYS A 167 2.88 10.99 18.54
C LYS A 167 4.21 11.76 18.50
N GLY A 168 4.15 12.97 17.99
CA GLY A 168 5.25 13.91 17.91
C GLY A 168 6.09 13.80 16.64
N GLU A 169 6.57 14.96 16.22
CA GLU A 169 7.32 15.20 14.98
C GLU A 169 8.53 14.27 14.80
N LYS A 170 9.23 14.00 15.91
CA LYS A 170 10.42 13.12 15.94
C LYS A 170 10.14 11.70 15.45
N ASN A 171 8.88 11.25 15.49
CA ASN A 171 8.51 9.89 15.07
C ASN A 171 8.07 9.82 13.60
N ILE A 172 7.90 10.93 12.88
CA ILE A 172 7.36 10.93 11.51
C ILE A 172 8.25 10.11 10.56
N LEU A 173 9.58 10.29 10.62
CA LEU A 173 10.51 9.51 9.80
C LEU A 173 10.51 8.03 10.17
N LEU A 174 10.41 7.71 11.47
CA LEU A 174 10.32 6.32 11.92
C LEU A 174 9.07 5.64 11.35
N VAL A 175 7.89 6.29 11.45
CA VAL A 175 6.65 5.77 10.89
C VAL A 175 6.77 5.56 9.40
N LEU A 176 7.27 6.57 8.68
CA LEU A 176 7.43 6.51 7.22
C LEU A 176 8.35 5.37 6.79
N LEU A 177 9.56 5.32 7.33
CA LEU A 177 10.57 4.34 6.93
C LEU A 177 10.16 2.92 7.33
N PHE A 178 9.58 2.74 8.52
CA PHE A 178 9.18 1.41 8.98
C PHE A 178 8.11 0.78 8.10
N THR A 179 7.04 1.53 7.77
CA THR A 179 5.96 1.00 6.92
C THR A 179 6.41 0.82 5.48
N SER A 180 7.30 1.70 4.97
CA SER A 180 7.83 1.61 3.61
C SER A 180 8.81 0.44 3.44
N LEU A 181 9.69 0.20 4.41
CA LEU A 181 10.58 -0.95 4.41
C LEU A 181 9.79 -2.25 4.55
N SER A 182 8.77 -2.27 5.43
CA SER A 182 7.87 -3.43 5.56
C SER A 182 7.13 -3.74 4.25
N PHE A 183 6.74 -2.70 3.51
CA PHE A 183 6.15 -2.82 2.18
C PHE A 183 7.14 -3.38 1.15
N GLY A 184 8.40 -2.94 1.16
CA GLY A 184 9.43 -3.58 0.35
C GLY A 184 9.62 -5.06 0.70
N LEU A 185 9.62 -5.41 1.99
CA LEU A 185 9.87 -6.77 2.45
C LEU A 185 8.83 -7.79 1.96
N VAL A 186 7.56 -7.41 1.77
CA VAL A 186 6.55 -8.36 1.25
C VAL A 186 6.93 -8.88 -0.14
N HIS A 187 7.65 -8.08 -0.92
CA HIS A 187 8.09 -8.43 -2.27
C HIS A 187 9.29 -9.37 -2.30
N VAL A 188 9.97 -9.61 -1.18
CA VAL A 188 11.00 -10.66 -1.10
C VAL A 188 10.38 -12.04 -1.34
N THR A 189 9.09 -12.22 -1.04
CA THR A 189 8.38 -13.47 -1.34
C THR A 189 8.37 -13.77 -2.84
N ASN A 190 8.29 -12.75 -3.71
CA ASN A 190 8.40 -12.91 -5.15
C ASN A 190 9.79 -13.43 -5.56
N ALA A 191 10.85 -13.01 -4.85
CA ALA A 191 12.22 -13.52 -5.06
C ALA A 191 12.30 -15.03 -4.81
N ILE A 192 11.65 -15.47 -3.73
CA ILE A 192 11.62 -16.88 -3.30
C ILE A 192 10.81 -17.70 -4.31
N LEU A 193 9.64 -17.22 -4.72
CA LEU A 193 8.73 -17.93 -5.61
C LEU A 193 9.23 -17.99 -7.06
N SER A 194 9.91 -16.95 -7.54
CA SER A 194 10.45 -16.89 -8.90
C SER A 194 11.83 -17.57 -9.05
N GLY A 195 12.49 -17.91 -7.95
CA GLY A 195 13.87 -18.41 -7.95
C GLY A 195 14.93 -17.34 -8.30
N ASN A 196 14.52 -16.13 -8.69
CA ASN A 196 15.41 -15.02 -8.98
C ASN A 196 15.63 -14.15 -7.74
N VAL A 197 16.55 -14.59 -6.89
CA VAL A 197 16.90 -13.93 -5.63
C VAL A 197 17.33 -12.47 -5.87
N ALA A 198 18.24 -12.24 -6.82
CA ALA A 198 18.76 -10.89 -7.09
C ALA A 198 17.66 -9.94 -7.59
N GLY A 199 16.84 -10.40 -8.53
CA GLY A 199 15.72 -9.60 -9.06
C GLY A 199 14.69 -9.25 -7.99
N GLY A 200 14.34 -10.18 -7.12
CA GLY A 200 13.38 -9.90 -6.05
C GLY A 200 13.91 -8.99 -4.94
N PHE A 201 15.22 -8.99 -4.65
CA PHE A 201 15.81 -7.97 -3.76
C PHE A 201 15.75 -6.57 -4.37
N ILE A 202 15.99 -6.44 -5.67
CA ILE A 202 15.84 -5.17 -6.37
C ILE A 202 14.37 -4.73 -6.33
N GLN A 203 13.43 -5.62 -6.67
CA GLN A 203 12.01 -5.33 -6.60
C GLN A 203 11.61 -4.86 -5.20
N SER A 204 12.11 -5.52 -4.15
CA SER A 204 11.90 -5.14 -2.76
C SER A 204 12.42 -3.72 -2.45
N ALA A 205 13.61 -3.37 -2.94
CA ALA A 205 14.19 -2.03 -2.77
C ALA A 205 13.38 -0.95 -3.50
N LEU A 206 12.99 -1.21 -4.76
CA LEU A 206 12.16 -0.29 -5.56
C LEU A 206 10.78 -0.09 -4.93
N ALA A 207 10.15 -1.17 -4.45
CA ALA A 207 8.90 -1.11 -3.71
C ALA A 207 9.04 -0.29 -2.42
N ALA A 208 10.13 -0.46 -1.66
CA ALA A 208 10.38 0.36 -0.48
C ALA A 208 10.53 1.86 -0.82
N MET A 209 11.23 2.20 -1.90
CA MET A 209 11.38 3.58 -2.38
C MET A 209 10.03 4.20 -2.76
N LEU A 210 9.21 3.46 -3.50
CA LEU A 210 7.86 3.90 -3.85
C LEU A 210 6.95 4.00 -2.60
N GLY A 211 7.15 3.10 -1.63
CA GLY A 211 6.52 3.15 -0.32
C GLY A 211 6.82 4.44 0.45
N ILE A 212 8.07 4.93 0.41
CA ILE A 212 8.45 6.21 1.02
C ILE A 212 7.66 7.36 0.37
N PHE A 213 7.52 7.34 -0.96
CA PHE A 213 6.75 8.36 -1.67
C PHE A 213 5.26 8.35 -1.29
N PHE A 214 4.57 7.21 -1.44
CA PHE A 214 3.14 7.12 -1.11
C PHE A 214 2.86 7.30 0.38
N GLY A 215 3.72 6.78 1.25
CA GLY A 215 3.64 6.96 2.69
C GLY A 215 3.73 8.43 3.09
N ALA A 216 4.62 9.20 2.46
CA ALA A 216 4.73 10.63 2.69
C ALA A 216 3.49 11.41 2.21
N VAL A 217 2.95 11.07 1.02
CA VAL A 217 1.69 11.66 0.52
C VAL A 217 0.55 11.39 1.51
N TYR A 218 0.44 10.16 2.01
CA TYR A 218 -0.58 9.80 2.98
C TYR A 218 -0.38 10.50 4.33
N LEU A 219 0.85 10.58 4.85
CA LEU A 219 1.16 11.33 6.07
C LEU A 219 0.78 12.81 5.98
N ARG A 220 0.93 13.42 4.79
CA ARG A 220 0.62 14.83 4.55
C ARG A 220 -0.87 15.14 4.38
N THR A 221 -1.67 14.15 4.01
CA THR A 221 -3.02 14.38 3.49
C THR A 221 -4.09 13.60 4.23
N GLY A 222 -3.75 12.44 4.80
CA GLY A 222 -4.71 11.53 5.40
C GLY A 222 -5.70 10.96 4.38
N ASN A 223 -5.40 11.06 3.07
CA ASN A 223 -6.23 10.60 1.98
C ASN A 223 -5.54 9.48 1.23
N ILE A 224 -6.07 8.27 1.38
CA ILE A 224 -5.49 7.07 0.78
C ILE A 224 -5.84 6.90 -0.70
N LEU A 225 -6.91 7.57 -1.17
CA LEU A 225 -7.46 7.34 -2.51
C LEU A 225 -6.45 7.61 -3.63
N PRO A 226 -5.68 8.72 -3.63
CA PRO A 226 -4.67 8.94 -4.66
C PRO A 226 -3.57 7.88 -4.63
N CYS A 227 -3.16 7.40 -3.46
CA CYS A 227 -2.17 6.33 -3.36
C CYS A 227 -2.71 5.04 -4.01
N ILE A 228 -3.94 4.63 -3.69
CA ILE A 228 -4.59 3.44 -4.28
C ILE A 228 -4.65 3.54 -5.81
N VAL A 229 -5.17 4.65 -6.33
CA VAL A 229 -5.40 4.83 -7.77
C VAL A 229 -4.08 4.89 -8.52
N VAL A 230 -3.12 5.67 -8.03
CA VAL A 230 -1.85 5.88 -8.70
C VAL A 230 -0.96 4.64 -8.61
N HIS A 231 -0.97 3.92 -7.49
CA HIS A 231 -0.25 2.66 -7.37
C HIS A 231 -0.81 1.61 -8.33
N GLY A 232 -2.14 1.39 -8.34
CA GLY A 232 -2.73 0.44 -9.29
C GLY A 232 -2.49 0.81 -10.76
N LEU A 233 -2.42 2.11 -11.07
CA LEU A 233 -2.04 2.60 -12.40
C LEU A 233 -0.54 2.41 -12.70
N HIS A 234 0.35 2.59 -11.72
CA HIS A 234 1.77 2.29 -11.86
C HIS A 234 1.96 0.83 -12.25
N ASP A 235 1.38 -0.10 -11.49
CA ASP A 235 1.48 -1.54 -11.77
C ASP A 235 0.83 -1.93 -13.09
N PHE A 236 -0.28 -1.28 -13.45
CA PHE A 236 -0.91 -1.45 -14.76
C PHE A 236 0.06 -1.07 -15.87
N LEU A 237 0.75 0.08 -15.76
CA LEU A 237 1.74 0.51 -16.75
C LEU A 237 2.94 -0.44 -16.79
N VAL A 238 3.47 -0.86 -15.64
CA VAL A 238 4.54 -1.87 -15.57
C VAL A 238 4.12 -3.15 -16.32
N THR A 239 2.87 -3.58 -16.17
CA THR A 239 2.33 -4.77 -16.84
C THR A 239 2.08 -4.53 -18.34
N ALA A 240 1.48 -3.39 -18.70
CA ALA A 240 1.15 -3.02 -20.07
C ALA A 240 2.40 -2.84 -20.94
N PHE A 241 3.48 -2.32 -20.35
CA PHE A 241 4.77 -2.21 -21.00
C PHE A 241 5.58 -3.51 -20.98
N GLY A 242 5.06 -4.59 -20.37
CA GLY A 242 5.72 -5.89 -20.29
C GLY A 242 6.93 -5.91 -19.36
N VAL A 243 7.11 -4.88 -18.51
CA VAL A 243 8.30 -4.70 -17.67
C VAL A 243 8.48 -5.88 -16.73
N ASN A 244 7.41 -6.37 -16.12
CA ASN A 244 7.44 -7.51 -15.21
C ASN A 244 7.93 -8.82 -15.86
N ARG A 245 7.72 -8.99 -17.18
CA ARG A 245 8.10 -10.23 -17.91
C ARG A 245 9.55 -10.19 -18.39
N HIS A 246 10.09 -9.01 -18.59
CA HIS A 246 11.43 -8.79 -19.16
C HIS A 246 12.43 -8.24 -18.14
N PHE A 247 12.11 -8.27 -16.85
CA PHE A 247 12.94 -7.64 -15.82
C PHE A 247 14.42 -8.09 -15.87
N THR A 248 14.68 -9.37 -16.15
CA THR A 248 16.04 -9.94 -16.28
C THR A 248 16.67 -9.80 -17.66
N SER A 249 15.88 -9.45 -18.68
CA SER A 249 16.31 -9.32 -20.07
C SER A 249 16.25 -7.88 -20.58
N MET A 250 15.93 -6.92 -19.71
CA MET A 250 15.92 -5.50 -20.03
C MET A 250 17.32 -4.97 -20.33
N PRO A 251 17.43 -4.00 -21.25
CA PRO A 251 18.66 -3.24 -21.41
C PRO A 251 19.07 -2.60 -20.08
N THR A 252 20.36 -2.67 -19.75
CA THR A 252 20.91 -2.13 -18.49
C THR A 252 20.55 -0.65 -18.29
N GLY A 253 20.47 0.13 -19.38
CA GLY A 253 20.08 1.54 -19.31
C GLY A 253 18.63 1.76 -18.86
N VAL A 254 17.69 0.92 -19.29
CA VAL A 254 16.28 0.97 -18.84
C VAL A 254 16.22 0.72 -17.34
N PHE A 255 16.92 -0.32 -16.90
CA PHE A 255 16.99 -0.70 -15.49
C PHE A 255 17.67 0.36 -14.60
N ALA A 256 18.74 1.01 -15.09
CA ALA A 256 19.36 2.11 -14.36
C ALA A 256 18.41 3.31 -14.21
N ILE A 257 17.62 3.61 -15.25
CA ILE A 257 16.66 4.72 -15.22
C ILE A 257 15.51 4.44 -14.25
N SER A 258 15.01 3.20 -14.14
CA SER A 258 14.00 2.89 -13.11
C SER A 258 14.57 3.11 -11.71
N ILE A 259 15.75 2.60 -11.39
CA ILE A 259 16.37 2.85 -10.07
C ILE A 259 16.49 4.36 -9.77
N VAL A 260 16.98 5.14 -10.73
CA VAL A 260 17.13 6.59 -10.56
C VAL A 260 15.77 7.26 -10.31
N CYS A 261 14.76 6.90 -11.08
CA CYS A 261 13.43 7.47 -10.95
C CYS A 261 12.78 7.14 -9.60
N GLU A 262 12.81 5.87 -9.18
CA GLU A 262 12.26 5.43 -7.90
C GLU A 262 13.00 6.09 -6.73
N LEU A 263 14.32 6.26 -6.85
CA LEU A 263 15.13 7.00 -5.89
C LEU A 263 14.72 8.49 -5.82
N LEU A 264 14.48 9.14 -6.96
CA LEU A 264 14.03 10.54 -7.00
C LEU A 264 12.64 10.70 -6.37
N LEU A 265 11.72 9.75 -6.58
CA LEU A 265 10.42 9.72 -5.90
C LEU A 265 10.56 9.53 -4.39
N ALA A 266 11.47 8.65 -3.94
CA ALA A 266 11.76 8.47 -2.52
C ALA A 266 12.35 9.75 -1.89
N ILE A 267 13.30 10.40 -2.56
CA ILE A 267 13.87 11.70 -2.14
C ILE A 267 12.77 12.75 -2.04
N TRP A 268 11.87 12.81 -3.03
CA TRP A 268 10.71 13.68 -2.98
C TRP A 268 9.80 13.36 -1.79
N GLY A 269 9.52 12.09 -1.53
CA GLY A 269 8.78 11.64 -0.34
C GLY A 269 9.41 12.13 0.97
N LEU A 270 10.73 11.99 1.13
CA LEU A 270 11.48 12.51 2.27
C LEU A 270 11.37 14.04 2.38
N TYR A 271 11.45 14.74 1.25
CA TYR A 271 11.26 16.20 1.20
C TYR A 271 9.84 16.63 1.61
N LEU A 272 8.81 15.83 1.28
CA LEU A 272 7.42 16.11 1.69
C LEU A 272 7.23 16.06 3.21
N VAL A 273 8.05 15.30 3.94
CA VAL A 273 8.02 15.16 5.42
C VAL A 273 9.16 15.90 6.14
N ARG A 274 9.84 16.82 5.44
CA ARG A 274 10.89 17.68 6.01
C ARG A 274 10.44 18.41 7.28
N LYS A 275 11.39 18.81 8.12
CA LYS A 275 11.15 19.46 9.43
C LYS A 275 10.08 20.57 9.39
N SER A 276 10.14 21.47 8.41
CA SER A 276 9.18 22.58 8.29
C SER A 276 7.72 22.15 8.07
N LYS A 277 7.47 20.87 7.76
CA LYS A 277 6.15 20.31 7.48
C LYS A 277 5.69 19.29 8.52
N GLN A 278 6.54 18.95 9.47
CA GLN A 278 6.24 18.03 10.56
C GLN A 278 5.13 18.53 11.50
N PRO A 279 5.06 19.84 11.87
CA PRO A 279 3.94 20.35 12.66
C PRO A 279 2.58 20.18 11.97
N GLU A 280 2.52 20.44 10.65
CA GLU A 280 1.29 20.26 9.86
C GLU A 280 0.85 18.79 9.76
N ILE A 281 1.82 17.86 9.73
CA ILE A 281 1.57 16.42 9.75
C ILE A 281 1.03 16.04 11.12
N GLU A 282 1.69 16.45 12.20
CA GLU A 282 1.28 16.08 13.55
C GLU A 282 -0.13 16.56 13.86
N ALA A 283 -0.43 17.84 13.57
CA ALA A 283 -1.76 18.40 13.75
C ALA A 283 -2.85 17.63 12.99
N LEU A 284 -2.56 17.17 11.76
CA LEU A 284 -3.49 16.33 10.99
C LEU A 284 -3.73 14.98 11.67
N TRP A 285 -2.69 14.34 12.20
CA TRP A 285 -2.82 13.02 12.82
C TRP A 285 -3.43 13.10 14.22
N ASP A 286 -3.23 14.18 14.95
CA ASP A 286 -3.97 14.48 16.19
C ASP A 286 -5.46 14.76 15.90
N GLU A 287 -5.79 15.48 14.82
CA GLU A 287 -7.18 15.64 14.39
C GLU A 287 -7.84 14.30 14.04
N LYS A 288 -7.08 13.41 13.39
CA LYS A 288 -7.54 12.05 13.06
C LYS A 288 -7.67 11.15 14.28
N TRP A 289 -6.80 11.31 15.28
CA TRP A 289 -6.80 10.53 16.52
C TRP A 289 -7.18 11.40 17.70
N GLN A 290 -8.49 11.47 17.97
CA GLN A 290 -9.12 12.29 19.02
C GLN A 290 -8.95 11.65 20.40
N LEU A 291 -7.69 11.42 20.81
CA LEU A 291 -7.34 10.84 22.11
C LEU A 291 -7.51 11.89 23.22
N THR A 292 -7.94 11.45 24.41
CA THR A 292 -8.16 12.33 25.57
C THR A 292 -6.86 12.67 26.30
N GLU A 293 -6.82 13.80 27.03
CA GLU A 293 -5.63 14.21 27.81
C GLU A 293 -5.15 13.15 28.82
N SER A 294 -6.04 12.29 29.32
CA SER A 294 -5.67 11.19 30.23
C SER A 294 -4.85 10.07 29.54
N GLU A 295 -5.05 9.89 28.23
CA GLU A 295 -4.31 8.96 27.37
C GLU A 295 -2.99 9.59 26.87
N GLU A 296 -2.91 10.92 26.93
CA GLU A 296 -1.71 11.72 26.64
C GLU A 296 -0.78 11.83 27.85
N ARG A 297 -1.30 12.16 29.05
CA ARG A 297 -0.50 12.34 30.29
C ARG A 297 0.07 11.05 30.87
N ALA A 298 -0.53 9.89 30.58
CA ALA A 298 0.10 8.60 30.84
C ALA A 298 1.34 8.33 29.93
N GLY A 299 1.73 9.30 29.10
CA GLY A 299 2.83 9.22 28.13
C GLY A 299 3.84 10.37 28.16
N GLY A 300 3.96 11.10 29.28
CA GLY A 300 5.11 11.97 29.55
C GLY A 300 6.32 11.19 30.04
#